data_AF-A0A3D5C034-F1
#
_entry.id   AF-A0A3D5C034-F1
#
_cell.length_a   1.000
_cell.length_b   1.000
_cell.length_c   1.000
_cell.angle_alpha   90.00
_cell.angle_beta   90.00
_cell.angle_gamma   90.00
#
_symmetry.space_group_name_H-M   'P 1'
#
loop_
_entity.id
_entity.type
_entity.pdbx_description
1 polymer ?
#
loop_
_entity_poly.entity_id
_entity_poly.type
_entity_poly.pdbx_seq_one_letter_code
_entity_poly.pdbx_strand_id
1 'polypeptide(L)' 'MPLNIGPLELVIILLIVIALFGAGRIAGVGSALGKSVREFREEARSEDEEGENDDDGEESTVAESTEASKKKEE' A
#
# COMPACT_ATOMS: atom_id res chain seq x y z
N MET A 1 29.97 11.26 -10.93
CA MET A 1 28.70 11.94 -11.26
C MET A 1 27.68 11.42 -10.26
N PRO A 2 27.26 12.22 -9.27
CA PRO A 2 26.38 11.73 -8.22
C PRO A 2 25.01 11.38 -8.79
N LEU A 3 24.54 10.19 -8.47
CA LEU A 3 23.26 9.64 -8.88
C LEU A 3 22.16 10.32 -8.05
N ASN A 4 21.79 11.55 -8.42
CA ASN A 4 20.71 12.27 -7.77
C ASN A 4 19.39 11.69 -8.30
N ILE A 5 18.94 10.59 -7.71
CA ILE A 5 17.61 10.03 -7.96
C ILE A 5 16.58 11.04 -7.45
N GLY A 6 16.00 11.81 -8.36
CA GLY A 6 14.93 12.74 -8.05
C GLY A 6 13.59 12.02 -7.83
N PRO A 7 12.60 12.73 -7.28
CA PRO A 7 11.25 12.19 -7.12
C PRO A 7 10.65 11.70 -8.45
N LEU A 8 10.99 12.37 -9.56
CA LEU A 8 10.48 12.05 -10.89
C LEU A 8 11.06 10.72 -11.42
N GLU A 9 12.37 10.49 -11.24
CA GLU A 9 13.02 9.23 -11.59
C GLU A 9 12.47 8.05 -10.77
N LEU A 10 12.20 8.27 -9.48
CA LEU A 10 11.62 7.24 -8.61
C LEU A 10 10.23 6.81 -9.09
N VAL A 11 9.39 7.76 -9.51
CA VAL A 11 8.06 7.48 -10.07
C VAL A 11 8.16 6.67 -11.37
N ILE A 12 9.11 6.98 -12.25
CA ILE A 12 9.33 6.22 -13.50
C ILE A 12 9.73 4.78 -13.19
N ILE A 13 10.65 4.57 -12.24
CA ILE A 13 11.07 3.23 -11.81
C ILE A 13 9.88 2.48 -11.21
N LEU A 14 9.08 3.13 -10.36
CA LEU A 14 7.89 2.53 -9.75
C LEU A 14 6.88 2.06 -10.82
N LEU A 15 6.66 2.87 -11.87
CA LEU A 15 5.81 2.49 -13.00
C LEU A 15 6.33 1.23 -13.72
N ILE A 16 7.63 1.12 -13.94
CA ILE A 16 8.24 -0.07 -14.57
C ILE A 16 8.03 -1.30 -13.69
N VAL A 17 8.24 -1.18 -12.37
CA VAL A 17 8.03 -2.28 -11.42
C VAL A 17 6.56 -2.71 -11.41
N ILE A 18 5.61 -1.77 -11.40
CA ILE A 18 4.17 -2.06 -11.51
C ILE A 18 3.85 -2.74 -12.84
N ALA A 19 4.47 -2.34 -13.95
CA ALA A 19 4.25 -2.96 -15.26
C ALA A 19 4.76 -4.41 -15.32
N LEU A 20 5.86 -4.73 -14.64
CA LEU A 20 6.45 -6.07 -14.61
C LEU A 20 5.71 -7.02 -13.65
N PHE A 21 5.41 -6.56 -12.45
CA PHE A 21 4.83 -7.39 -11.39
C PHE A 21 3.30 -7.28 -11.29
N GLY A 22 2.72 -6.22 -11.83
CA GLY A 22 1.30 -5.87 -11.71
C GLY A 22 0.97 -5.13 -10.41
N ALA A 23 -0.01 -4.23 -10.47
CA ALA A 23 -0.45 -3.44 -9.32
C ALA A 23 -0.98 -4.31 -8.16
N GLY A 24 -1.70 -5.39 -8.46
CA GLY A 24 -2.28 -6.28 -7.44
C GLY A 24 -1.22 -7.03 -6.60
N ARG A 25 -0.09 -7.42 -7.20
CA ARG A 25 0.99 -8.10 -6.47
C ARG A 25 1.72 -7.14 -5.54
N ILE A 26 2.00 -5.92 -6.00
CA ILE A 26 2.65 -4.88 -5.19
C ILE A 26 1.72 -4.44 -4.04
N ALA A 27 0.44 -4.22 -4.33
CA ALA A 27 -0.55 -3.87 -3.30
C ALA A 27 -0.71 -4.99 -2.26
N GLY A 28 -0.77 -6.26 -2.68
CA GLY A 28 -0.84 -7.39 -1.75
C GLY A 28 0.36 -7.47 -0.80
N VAL A 29 1.58 -7.31 -1.33
CA VAL A 29 2.81 -7.30 -0.52
C VAL A 29 2.88 -6.05 0.36
N GLY A 30 2.55 -4.87 -0.17
CA GLY A 30 2.53 -3.61 0.56
C GLY A 30 1.54 -3.62 1.73
N SER A 31 0.34 -4.16 1.53
CA SER A 31 -0.67 -4.30 2.58
C SER A 31 -0.23 -5.26 3.69
N ALA A 32 0.43 -6.38 3.36
CA ALA A 32 0.95 -7.30 4.35
C ALA A 32 2.10 -6.68 5.16
N LEU A 33 3.06 -6.03 4.47
CA LEU A 33 4.17 -5.33 5.12
C LEU A 33 3.69 -4.15 5.97
N GLY A 34 2.71 -3.38 5.49
CA GLY A 34 2.15 -2.25 6.21
C GLY A 34 1.48 -2.67 7.52
N LYS A 35 0.74 -3.79 7.51
CA LYS A 35 0.16 -4.38 8.73
C LYS A 35 1.24 -4.79 9.73
N SER A 36 2.28 -5.48 9.28
CA SER A 36 3.40 -5.87 10.15
C SER A 36 4.16 -4.68 10.73
N VAL A 37 4.37 -3.62 9.94
CA VAL A 37 5.03 -2.40 10.40
C VAL A 37 4.14 -1.61 11.36
N ARG A 38 2.81 -1.58 11.14
CA ARG A 38 1.85 -0.95 12.06
C ARG A 38 1.89 -1.61 13.43
N GLU A 39 1.78 -2.93 13.49
CA GLU A 39 1.85 -3.71 14.73
C GLU A 39 3.20 -3.51 15.43
N PHE A 40 4.31 -3.61 14.69
CA PHE A 40 5.65 -3.41 15.24
C PHE A 40 5.82 -2.00 15.84
N ARG A 41 5.23 -0.99 15.20
CA ARG A 41 5.29 0.39 15.67
C ARG A 41 4.39 0.61 16.90
N GLU A 42 3.29 -0.11 17.00
CA GLU A 42 2.37 -0.07 18.14
C GLU A 42 2.98 -0.73 19.37
N GLU A 43 3.59 -1.91 19.22
CA GLU A 43 4.35 -2.58 20.29
C GLU A 43 5.57 -1.74 20.71
N ALA A 44 6.35 -1.23 19.75
CA ALA A 44 7.53 -0.42 20.04
C ALA A 44 7.21 0.92 20.71
N ARG A 45 5.99 1.46 20.53
CA ARG A 45 5.52 2.69 21.20
C ARG A 45 4.94 2.41 22.58
N SER A 46 4.29 1.25 22.74
CA SER A 46 3.70 0.82 24.01
C SER A 46 4.75 0.58 25.10
N GLU A 47 6.02 0.36 24.74
CA GLU A 47 7.12 0.17 25.68
C GLU A 47 7.80 1.48 26.13
N ASP A 48 7.57 2.60 25.41
CA ASP A 48 8.20 3.89 25.70
C ASP A 48 7.27 4.89 26.41
N GLU A 49 5.99 5.06 26.03
CA GLU A 49 5.10 6.04 26.70
C GLU A 49 3.61 5.64 26.67
N GLU A 50 2.96 5.60 27.85
CA GLU A 50 1.51 5.48 28.00
C GLU A 50 0.80 6.72 27.40
N GLY A 51 0.22 6.54 26.21
CA GLY A 51 -0.93 7.33 25.75
C GLY A 51 -0.69 8.19 24.52
N GLU A 52 -1.17 7.71 23.37
CA GLU A 52 -2.12 8.47 22.55
C GLU A 52 -2.83 7.48 21.60
N ASN A 53 -4.17 7.47 21.70
CA ASN A 53 -5.04 6.74 20.79
C ASN A 53 -4.96 7.41 19.41
N ASP A 54 -4.40 6.72 18.42
CA ASP A 54 -4.67 7.00 17.01
C ASP A 54 -5.37 5.78 16.41
N ASP A 55 -6.67 5.73 16.66
CA ASP A 55 -7.63 5.12 15.74
C ASP A 55 -7.72 6.04 14.52
N ASP A 56 -6.87 5.80 13.53
CA ASP A 56 -7.09 6.26 12.16
C ASP A 56 -7.16 5.03 11.25
N GLY A 57 -8.41 4.60 11.04
CA GLY A 57 -9.06 4.94 9.77
C GLY A 57 -8.78 4.03 8.58
N GLU A 58 -9.86 3.38 8.16
CA GLU A 58 -10.18 2.93 6.80
C GLU A 58 -9.58 1.59 6.32
N GLU A 59 -10.33 0.54 6.66
CA GLU A 59 -11.06 -0.28 5.68
C GLU A 59 -10.97 0.24 4.23
N SER A 60 -9.90 -0.09 3.51
CA SER A 60 -9.84 0.05 2.06
C SER A 60 -10.63 -1.08 1.41
N THR A 61 -11.95 -0.93 1.39
CA THR A 61 -12.85 -1.45 0.36
C THR A 61 -12.42 -0.92 -1.02
N VAL A 62 -11.36 -1.51 -1.58
CA VAL A 62 -11.03 -1.35 -3.01
C VAL A 62 -10.87 -2.74 -3.61
N ALA A 63 -11.95 -3.51 -3.52
CA ALA A 63 -12.19 -4.71 -4.31
C ALA A 63 -13.60 -4.68 -4.93
N GLU A 64 -14.18 -3.48 -5.12
CA GLU A 64 -15.46 -3.29 -5.80
C GLU A 64 -15.34 -2.15 -6.82
N SER A 65 -14.72 -2.43 -7.97
CA SER A 65 -14.96 -1.76 -9.25
C SER A 65 -14.09 -2.38 -10.36
N THR A 66 -14.45 -3.59 -10.80
CA THR A 66 -14.33 -4.08 -12.19
C THR A 66 -14.69 -5.57 -12.27
N GLU A 67 -15.95 -5.95 -11.99
CA GLU A 67 -16.58 -7.14 -12.61
C GLU A 67 -18.11 -7.17 -12.40
N ALA A 68 -18.78 -6.04 -12.61
CA ALA A 68 -20.24 -5.97 -12.63
C ALA A 68 -20.74 -5.10 -13.80
N SER A 69 -20.28 -5.37 -15.02
CA SER A 69 -21.00 -5.01 -16.25
C SER A 69 -20.37 -5.69 -17.46
N LYS A 70 -20.88 -6.89 -17.82
CA LYS A 70 -21.30 -7.27 -19.19
C LYS A 70 -21.68 -8.76 -19.24
N LYS A 71 -22.95 -9.00 -19.62
CA LYS A 71 -23.50 -10.21 -20.27
C LYS A 71 -24.42 -11.13 -19.44
N LYS A 72 -25.62 -10.64 -19.18
CA LYS A 72 -26.93 -11.33 -19.28
C LYS A 72 -27.94 -10.17 -19.40
N GLU A 73 -28.60 -9.85 -20.50
CA GLU A 73 -29.35 -10.64 -21.47
C GLU A 73 -29.64 -9.72 -22.68
N GLU A 74 -29.26 -10.13 -23.88
CA GLU A 74 -30.16 -10.29 -25.04
C GLU A 74 -29.55 -11.39 -25.93
#